data_AF-A0A7S1ZSY0-F1
#
_entry.id   AF-A0A7S1ZSY0-F1
#
_cell.length_a   1.000
_cell.length_b   1.000
_cell.length_c   1.000
_cell.angle_alpha   90.00
_cell.angle_beta   90.00
_cell.angle_gamma   90.00
#
_symmetry.space_group_name_H-M   'P 1'
#
loop_
_entity.id
_entity.type
_entity.pdbx_description
1 polymer ?
#
loop_
_entity_poly.entity_id
_entity_poly.type
_entity_poly.pdbx_seq_one_letter_code
_entity_poly.pdbx_strand_id
1 'polypeptide(L)'
;LGDAAMSNITSSLQLQALTRQLKNKNAKFVHVSTAFVHGSTTGTALSPLPEELFSLHPYDPEELYRSMIETQSYASSAMHKLGFPNTYTFSKCVCEHLLLRNDGVNTIIVRPSIVGPAVSE
;
A
#
# COMPACT_ATOMS: atom_id res chain seq x y z
N LEU A 1 9.58 -9.99 5.62
CA LEU A 1 9.04 -8.99 4.65
C LEU A 1 8.56 -9.64 3.36
N GLY A 2 9.22 -10.71 2.88
CA GLY A 2 8.83 -11.44 1.66
C GLY A 2 7.36 -11.83 1.58
N ASP A 3 6.83 -12.52 2.60
CA ASP A 3 5.41 -12.96 2.58
C ASP A 3 4.43 -11.79 2.47
N ALA A 4 4.71 -10.68 3.18
CA ALA A 4 3.90 -9.48 3.10
C ALA A 4 3.98 -8.82 1.71
N ALA A 5 5.17 -8.81 1.08
CA ALA A 5 5.31 -8.30 -0.28
C ALA A 5 4.55 -9.17 -1.29
N MET A 6 4.69 -10.50 -1.20
CA MET A 6 3.97 -11.43 -2.07
C MET A 6 2.46 -11.31 -1.92
N SER A 7 1.97 -11.32 -0.67
CA SER A 7 0.52 -11.32 -0.38
C SER A 7 -0.15 -9.96 -0.60
N ASN A 8 0.54 -8.84 -0.33
CA ASN A 8 -0.09 -7.50 -0.36
C ASN A 8 0.30 -6.68 -1.59
N ILE A 9 1.52 -6.83 -2.10
CA ILE A 9 2.05 -6.04 -3.22
C ILE A 9 1.92 -6.81 -4.53
N THR A 10 2.58 -7.96 -4.65
CA THR A 10 2.63 -8.73 -5.90
C THR A 10 1.25 -9.12 -6.40
N SER A 11 0.40 -9.65 -5.51
CA SER A 11 -0.99 -10.00 -5.81
C SER A 11 -1.80 -8.79 -6.31
N SER A 12 -1.67 -7.64 -5.67
CA SER A 12 -2.36 -6.40 -6.03
C SER A 12 -1.92 -5.88 -7.40
N LEU A 13 -0.61 -5.89 -7.68
CA LEU A 13 -0.07 -5.48 -8.98
C LEU A 13 -0.53 -6.42 -10.09
N GLN A 14 -0.57 -7.73 -9.83
CA GLN A 14 -1.09 -8.72 -10.79
C GLN A 14 -2.59 -8.52 -11.06
N LEU A 15 -3.39 -8.23 -10.03
CA LEU A 15 -4.83 -7.94 -10.21
C LEU A 15 -5.07 -6.61 -10.93
N GLN A 16 -4.27 -5.58 -10.68
CA GLN A 16 -4.33 -4.34 -11.45
C GLN A 16 -3.94 -4.60 -12.92
N ALA A 17 -2.90 -5.38 -13.18
CA ALA A 17 -2.50 -5.78 -14.53
C ALA A 17 -3.56 -6.62 -15.24
N LEU A 18 -4.27 -7.49 -14.52
CA LEU A 18 -5.43 -8.23 -15.04
C LEU A 18 -6.58 -7.28 -15.38
N THR A 19 -6.86 -6.30 -14.50
CA THR A 19 -7.92 -5.30 -14.71
C THR A 19 -7.71 -4.55 -16.03
N ARG A 20 -6.47 -4.19 -16.36
CA ARG A 20 -6.10 -3.56 -17.65
C ARG A 20 -6.45 -4.42 -18.87
N GLN A 21 -6.34 -5.75 -18.72
CA GLN A 21 -6.59 -6.72 -19.78
C GLN A 21 -8.07 -7.07 -19.96
N LEU A 22 -8.94 -6.64 -19.05
CA LEU A 22 -10.38 -6.89 -19.18
C LEU A 22 -10.94 -6.26 -20.46
N LYS A 23 -11.94 -6.94 -21.04
CA LYS A 23 -12.69 -6.43 -22.19
C LYS A 23 -13.45 -5.15 -21.83
N ASN A 24 -13.98 -5.09 -20.59
CA ASN A 24 -14.65 -3.91 -20.08
C ASN A 24 -13.61 -2.85 -19.66
N LYS A 25 -13.45 -1.80 -20.46
CA LYS A 25 -12.52 -0.70 -20.18
C LYS A 25 -12.99 0.26 -19.09
N ASN A 26 -14.23 0.12 -18.62
CA ASN A 26 -14.75 0.85 -17.47
C ASN A 26 -14.47 0.14 -16.13
N ALA A 27 -13.83 -1.04 -16.17
CA ALA A 27 -13.44 -1.74 -14.96
C ALA A 27 -12.45 -0.88 -14.15
N LYS A 28 -12.70 -0.76 -12.85
CA LYS A 28 -11.85 -0.05 -11.91
C LYS A 28 -11.17 -1.06 -11.01
N PHE A 29 -9.94 -0.75 -10.59
CA PHE A 29 -9.25 -1.52 -9.58
C PHE A 29 -9.41 -0.83 -8.22
N VAL A 30 -10.09 -1.49 -7.29
CA VAL A 30 -10.24 -0.98 -5.92
C VAL A 30 -9.25 -1.70 -5.02
N HIS A 31 -8.27 -0.98 -4.50
CA HIS A 31 -7.30 -1.49 -3.55
C HIS A 31 -7.72 -1.13 -2.12
N VAL A 32 -7.96 -2.16 -1.31
CA VAL A 32 -8.21 -1.99 0.13
C VAL A 32 -6.87 -1.97 0.86
N SER A 33 -6.48 -0.78 1.31
CA SER A 33 -5.29 -0.51 2.09
C SER A 33 -5.64 -0.44 3.58
N THR A 34 -5.07 0.50 4.33
CA THR A 34 -5.35 0.72 5.75
C THR A 34 -5.08 2.16 6.15
N ALA A 35 -5.81 2.67 7.14
CA ALA A 35 -5.57 4.01 7.71
C ALA A 35 -4.19 4.16 8.38
N PHE A 36 -3.47 3.04 8.60
CA PHE A 36 -2.18 2.99 9.29
C PHE A 36 -0.95 3.05 8.36
N VAL A 37 -1.09 3.49 7.11
CA VAL A 37 0.02 3.61 6.13
C VAL A 37 0.92 4.84 6.33
N HIS A 38 0.80 5.56 7.45
CA HIS A 38 1.42 6.87 7.65
C HIS A 38 2.75 6.86 8.42
N GLY A 39 3.42 5.71 8.55
CA GLY A 39 4.72 5.59 9.21
C GLY A 39 4.74 6.22 10.61
N SER A 40 5.74 7.07 10.87
CA SER A 40 5.85 7.85 12.12
C SER A 40 4.88 9.02 12.25
N THR A 41 4.12 9.37 11.21
CA THR A 41 3.23 10.53 11.23
C THR A 41 1.96 10.20 12.01
N THR A 42 1.53 11.13 12.86
CA THR A 42 0.30 11.01 13.65
C THR A 42 -0.60 12.22 13.41
N GLY A 43 -1.91 12.00 13.52
CA GLY A 43 -2.92 13.04 13.42
C GLY A 43 -3.66 13.22 14.74
N THR A 44 -4.34 14.35 14.87
CA THR A 44 -5.25 14.65 15.99
C THR A 44 -6.64 14.99 15.47
N ALA A 45 -7.62 15.12 16.36
CA ALA A 45 -8.97 15.54 15.96
C ALA A 45 -9.01 16.94 15.33
N LEU A 46 -8.08 17.82 15.73
CA LEU A 46 -7.97 19.20 15.21
C LEU A 46 -7.08 19.31 13.97
N SER A 47 -6.20 18.33 13.75
CA SER A 47 -5.28 18.27 12.62
C SER A 47 -5.16 16.80 12.17
N PRO A 48 -6.17 16.30 11.41
CA PRO A 48 -6.17 14.93 10.95
C PRO A 48 -5.07 14.70 9.90
N LEU A 49 -4.66 13.45 9.73
CA LEU A 49 -3.78 13.08 8.63
C LEU A 49 -4.51 13.27 7.30
N PRO A 50 -3.87 13.87 6.28
CA PRO A 50 -4.50 14.09 4.99
C PRO A 50 -4.67 12.78 4.21
N GLU A 51 -5.62 12.74 3.28
CA GLU A 51 -5.78 11.64 2.30
C GLU A 51 -4.75 11.75 1.17
N GLU A 52 -3.47 11.76 1.54
CA GLU A 52 -2.35 11.84 0.61
C GLU A 52 -1.47 10.59 0.72
N LEU A 53 -0.61 10.37 -0.28
CA LEU A 53 0.42 9.35 -0.18
C LEU A 53 1.42 9.73 0.89
N PHE A 54 1.71 8.81 1.80
CA PHE A 54 2.82 8.97 2.73
C PHE A 54 4.13 9.11 1.97
N SER A 55 4.96 10.10 2.31
CA SER A 55 6.24 10.32 1.62
C SER A 55 7.21 9.19 1.91
N LEU A 56 7.58 8.44 0.88
CA LEU A 56 8.64 7.44 0.95
C LEU A 56 10.04 8.04 0.75
N HIS A 57 10.19 9.35 0.56
CA HIS A 57 11.49 9.96 0.31
C HIS A 57 12.50 9.65 1.45
N PRO A 58 13.75 9.27 1.13
CA PRO A 58 14.38 9.22 -0.20
C PRO A 58 14.27 7.87 -0.92
N TYR A 59 13.47 6.93 -0.42
CA TYR A 59 13.39 5.56 -0.93
C TYR A 59 12.51 5.46 -2.18
N ASP A 60 12.98 4.75 -3.20
CA ASP A 60 12.15 4.40 -4.35
C ASP A 60 11.25 3.17 -4.03
N PRO A 61 9.94 3.24 -4.29
CA PRO A 61 8.99 2.15 -4.07
C PRO A 61 9.34 0.84 -4.79
N GLU A 62 9.89 0.87 -6.00
CA GLU A 62 10.26 -0.35 -6.74
C GLU A 62 11.50 -1.00 -6.13
N GLU A 63 12.48 -0.20 -5.70
CA GLU A 63 13.64 -0.71 -4.97
C GLU A 63 13.26 -1.30 -3.62
N LEU A 64 12.32 -0.65 -2.91
CA LEU A 64 11.77 -1.19 -1.67
C LEU A 64 11.09 -2.52 -1.93
N TYR A 65 10.21 -2.61 -2.92
CA TYR A 65 9.52 -3.85 -3.28
C TYR A 65 10.49 -4.97 -3.65
N ARG A 66 11.47 -4.70 -4.53
CA ARG A 66 12.51 -5.68 -4.89
C ARG A 66 13.27 -6.15 -3.65
N SER A 67 13.68 -5.23 -2.78
CA SER A 67 14.34 -5.60 -1.53
C SER A 67 13.42 -6.41 -0.61
N MET A 68 12.12 -6.11 -0.52
CA MET A 68 11.21 -6.89 0.33
C MET A 68 11.10 -8.36 -0.12
N ILE A 69 11.20 -8.65 -1.42
CA ILE A 69 11.18 -10.01 -1.97
C ILE A 69 12.52 -10.71 -1.78
N GLU A 70 13.62 -10.01 -2.06
CA GLU A 70 14.95 -10.61 -2.13
C GLU A 70 15.69 -10.49 -0.79
N THR A 71 16.47 -9.42 -0.64
CA THR A 71 17.50 -9.26 0.40
C THR A 71 16.96 -8.81 1.75
N GLN A 72 15.79 -8.18 1.77
CA GLN A 72 15.05 -7.60 2.90
C GLN A 72 15.78 -6.52 3.71
N SER A 73 17.11 -6.39 3.62
CA SER A 73 17.92 -5.49 4.45
C SER A 73 17.62 -4.01 4.19
N TYR A 74 17.57 -3.61 2.92
CA TYR A 74 17.26 -2.23 2.53
C TYR A 74 15.82 -1.86 2.92
N ALA A 75 14.85 -2.71 2.61
CA ALA A 75 13.46 -2.49 2.98
C ALA A 75 13.24 -2.48 4.50
N SER A 76 13.93 -3.33 5.26
CA SER A 76 13.87 -3.32 6.74
C SER A 76 14.43 -2.02 7.32
N SER A 77 15.55 -1.55 6.79
CA SER A 77 16.17 -0.28 7.19
C SER A 77 15.25 0.90 6.91
N ALA A 78 14.64 0.93 5.71
CA ALA A 78 13.67 1.96 5.33
C ALA A 78 12.43 1.93 6.22
N MET A 79 11.84 0.74 6.46
CA MET A 79 10.68 0.55 7.33
C MET A 79 10.92 1.14 8.73
N HIS A 80 12.09 0.83 9.32
CA HIS A 80 12.46 1.34 10.63
C HIS A 80 12.68 2.86 10.61
N LYS A 81 13.40 3.40 9.62
CA LYS A 81 13.68 4.84 9.52
C LYS A 81 12.44 5.68 9.24
N LEU A 82 11.47 5.14 8.51
CA LEU A 82 10.17 5.78 8.24
C LEU A 82 9.15 5.57 9.37
N GLY A 83 9.52 4.80 10.40
CA GLY A 83 8.69 4.60 11.60
C GLY A 83 7.48 3.71 11.41
N PHE A 84 7.51 2.75 10.48
CA PHE A 84 6.41 1.79 10.34
C PHE A 84 6.46 0.74 11.46
N PRO A 85 5.33 0.47 12.14
CA PRO A 85 5.30 -0.42 13.30
C PRO A 85 5.40 -1.90 12.93
N ASN A 86 5.05 -2.26 11.70
CA ASN A 86 5.08 -3.64 11.23
C ASN A 86 5.18 -3.74 9.70
N THR A 87 5.50 -4.95 9.24
CA THR A 87 5.65 -5.28 7.82
C THR A 87 4.36 -5.14 7.03
N TYR A 88 3.21 -5.33 7.67
CA TYR A 88 1.89 -5.20 7.03
C TYR A 88 1.62 -3.76 6.60
N THR A 89 1.67 -2.80 7.52
CA THR A 89 1.43 -1.37 7.22
C THR A 89 2.43 -0.83 6.22
N PHE A 90 3.69 -1.26 6.32
CA PHE A 90 4.73 -0.87 5.37
C PHE A 90 4.46 -1.43 3.96
N SER A 91 4.10 -2.72 3.85
CA SER A 91 3.78 -3.33 2.55
C SER A 91 2.58 -2.67 1.87
N LYS A 92 1.55 -2.28 2.64
CA LYS A 92 0.40 -1.52 2.12
C LYS A 92 0.81 -0.15 1.61
N CYS A 93 1.63 0.59 2.36
CA CYS A 93 2.16 1.88 1.90
C CYS A 93 2.95 1.74 0.59
N VAL A 94 3.88 0.78 0.49
CA VAL A 94 4.64 0.55 -0.74
C VAL A 94 3.71 0.17 -1.90
N CYS A 95 2.70 -0.67 -1.65
CA CYS A 95 1.72 -1.06 -2.66
C CYS A 95 0.95 0.14 -3.23
N GLU A 96 0.49 1.07 -2.39
CA GLU A 96 -0.23 2.26 -2.84
C GLU A 96 0.59 3.09 -3.83
N HIS A 97 1.88 3.29 -3.55
CA HIS A 97 2.80 4.00 -4.45
C HIS A 97 2.95 3.29 -5.80
N LEU A 98 3.15 1.98 -5.78
CA LEU A 98 3.33 1.19 -7.00
C LEU A 98 2.06 1.15 -7.86
N LEU A 99 0.90 1.04 -7.22
CA LEU A 99 -0.39 1.04 -7.90
C LEU A 99 -0.69 2.38 -8.58
N LEU A 100 -0.39 3.50 -7.91
CA LEU A 100 -0.63 4.85 -8.45
C LEU A 100 0.38 5.27 -9.52
N ARG A 101 1.52 4.59 -9.65
CA ARG A 101 2.46 4.79 -10.78
C ARG A 101 1.95 4.16 -12.09
N ASN A 102 0.92 3.32 -12.05
CA ASN A 102 0.44 2.61 -13.24
C ASN A 102 -0.78 3.33 -13.86
N ASP A 103 -0.50 4.24 -14.79
CA ASP A 103 -1.50 5.12 -15.45
C ASP A 103 -2.53 4.38 -16.34
N GLY A 104 -2.42 3.07 -16.49
CA GLY A 104 -3.28 2.27 -17.38
C GLY A 104 -4.59 1.77 -16.78
N VAL A 105 -4.84 1.98 -15.48
CA VAL A 105 -6.02 1.47 -14.77
C VAL A 105 -6.54 2.50 -13.77
N ASN A 106 -7.83 2.83 -13.87
CA ASN A 106 -8.50 3.66 -12.86
C ASN A 106 -8.46 2.93 -11.50
N THR A 107 -7.56 3.39 -10.64
CA THR A 107 -7.27 2.77 -9.35
C THR A 107 -7.78 3.64 -8.22
N ILE A 108 -8.58 3.04 -7.34
CA ILE A 108 -9.15 3.68 -6.16
C ILE A 108 -8.53 3.03 -4.94
N ILE A 109 -7.99 3.83 -4.02
CA ILE A 109 -7.45 3.35 -2.75
C ILE A 109 -8.47 3.66 -1.65
N VAL A 110 -8.80 2.65 -0.85
CA VAL A 110 -9.66 2.80 0.32
C VAL A 110 -8.85 2.40 1.55
N ARG A 111 -8.80 3.27 2.57
CA ARG A 111 -8.00 3.07 3.80
C ARG A 111 -8.90 2.85 5.02
N PRO A 112 -9.47 1.64 5.22
CA PRO A 112 -10.24 1.36 6.42
C PRO A 112 -9.35 1.39 7.68
N SER A 113 -9.97 1.73 8.82
CA SER A 113 -9.34 1.63 10.14
C SER A 113 -9.62 0.25 10.77
N ILE A 114 -10.50 0.19 11.78
CA ILE A 114 -10.90 -1.04 12.46
C ILE A 114 -12.21 -1.51 11.83
N VAL A 115 -12.21 -2.73 11.30
CA VAL A 115 -13.42 -3.38 10.77
C VAL A 115 -13.97 -4.30 11.86
N GLY A 116 -15.13 -3.93 12.41
CA GLY A 116 -15.85 -4.72 13.40
C GLY A 116 -16.75 -5.79 12.78
N PRO A 117 -17.35 -6.66 13.61
CA PRO A 117 -18.34 -7.63 13.13
C PRO A 117 -19.58 -6.93 12.58
N ALA A 118 -20.25 -7.60 11.63
CA ALA A 118 -21.55 -7.16 11.16
C ALA A 118 -22.61 -7.31 12.27
N VAL A 119 -23.55 -6.37 12.34
CA VAL A 119 -24.67 -6.42 13.30
C VAL A 119 -25.69 -7.49 12.89
N SER A 120 -25.86 -7.70 11.59
CA SER A 120 -26.62 -8.79 10.97
C SER A 120 -26.00 -9.12 9.61
N GLU A 121 -26.26 -10.32 9.09
CA GLU A 121 -26.01 -10.64 7.67
C GLU A 121 -26.83 -9.75 6.73
#